data_AF-A0A2H0QA26-F1
#
_entry.id   AF-A0A2H0QA26-F1
#
_cell.length_a   1.000
_cell.length_b   1.000
_cell.length_c   1.000
_cell.angle_alpha   90.00
_cell.angle_beta   90.00
_cell.angle_gamma   90.00
#
_symmetry.space_group_name_H-M   'P 1'
#
loop_
_entity.id
_entity.type
_entity.pdbx_description
1 polymer ?
#
loop_
_entity_poly.entity_id
_entity_poly.type
_entity_poly.pdbx_seq_one_letter_code
_entity_poly.pdbx_strand_id
1 'polypeptide(L)'
;MNHYCYIFIPTFILIMTKFFKIDSLKKFRYILIALFLVPMITRFFTWQSINGFTGFDVNQMMNYIYRPFHTHFDELIVGLMLSNIRADKTFIIPKLLKMPVALLTIISLIAIGLRSIDKVIFTYSALGLFFGGFVYYLINSNDYFTNFLSNKIFYWSARVSYGVYIIHHVVVWMLEDLGWFKQVFINNEVHLLTTFFLLFGISSFLSSITYIIIEHPALELRSKILRA
;
A
#
# COMPACT_ATOMS: atom_id res chain seq x y z
N MET A 1 11.43 -4.15 11.39
CA MET A 1 10.34 -3.46 10.68
C MET A 1 10.56 -1.97 10.81
N ASN A 2 10.78 -1.25 9.71
CA ASN A 2 11.09 0.18 9.72
C ASN A 2 9.85 1.01 9.35
N HIS A 3 8.99 1.29 10.35
CA HIS A 3 7.80 2.16 10.21
C HIS A 3 8.13 3.63 9.87
N TYR A 4 9.41 3.99 9.85
CA TYR A 4 9.91 5.36 9.63
C TYR A 4 9.54 5.97 8.27
N CYS A 5 9.20 5.14 7.26
CA CYS A 5 8.95 5.61 5.89
C CYS A 5 7.64 6.41 5.72
N TYR A 6 6.58 6.04 6.45
CA TYR A 6 5.30 6.76 6.40
C TYR A 6 5.40 8.18 6.95
N ILE A 7 6.39 8.44 7.81
CA ILE A 7 6.71 9.77 8.31
C ILE A 7 7.74 10.44 7.39
N PHE A 8 8.77 9.70 6.97
CA PHE A 8 9.87 10.23 6.18
C PHE A 8 9.45 10.71 4.79
N ILE A 9 8.58 9.99 4.07
CA ILE A 9 8.19 10.38 2.71
C ILE A 9 7.42 11.70 2.69
N PRO A 10 6.37 11.92 3.52
CA PRO A 10 5.72 13.22 3.61
C PRO A 10 6.68 14.35 3.97
N THR A 11 7.60 14.13 4.92
CA THR A 11 8.61 15.12 5.30
C THR A 11 9.60 15.40 4.17
N PHE A 12 10.09 14.36 3.50
CA PHE A 12 10.99 14.47 2.35
C PHE A 12 10.32 15.22 1.21
N ILE A 13 9.07 14.89 0.87
CA ILE A 13 8.29 15.59 -0.14
C ILE A 13 8.10 17.07 0.25
N LEU A 14 7.82 17.36 1.52
CA LEU A 14 7.69 18.74 2.01
C LEU A 14 9.02 19.51 1.96
N ILE A 15 10.14 18.85 2.21
CA ILE A 15 11.47 19.45 2.02
C ILE A 15 11.73 19.71 0.54
N MET A 16 11.43 18.76 -0.34
CA MET A 16 11.58 18.89 -1.79
C MET A 16 10.71 20.01 -2.36
N THR A 17 9.47 20.17 -1.88
CA THR A 17 8.59 21.27 -2.32
C THR A 17 9.15 22.63 -1.95
N LYS A 18 9.73 22.76 -0.75
CA LYS A 18 10.43 23.98 -0.32
C LYS A 18 11.73 24.21 -1.10
N PHE A 19 12.56 23.18 -1.27
CA PHE A 19 13.87 23.28 -1.89
C PHE A 19 13.77 23.61 -3.39
N PHE A 20 12.92 22.89 -4.13
CA PHE A 20 12.70 23.12 -5.56
C PHE A 20 11.73 24.27 -5.87
N LYS A 21 11.28 25.00 -4.84
CA LYS A 21 10.31 26.10 -4.96
C LYS A 21 9.11 25.71 -5.84
N ILE A 22 8.50 24.57 -5.52
CA ILE A 22 7.37 24.04 -6.28
C ILE A 22 6.16 24.94 -6.03
N ASP A 23 5.91 25.83 -6.99
CA ASP A 23 4.85 26.84 -6.98
C ASP A 23 3.53 26.35 -7.59
N SER A 24 3.53 25.18 -8.24
CA SER A 24 2.41 24.69 -9.03
C SER A 24 2.21 23.18 -8.93
N LEU A 25 0.94 22.75 -8.94
CA LEU A 25 0.55 21.34 -8.92
C LEU A 25 1.09 20.56 -10.13
N LYS A 26 1.24 21.24 -11.27
CA LYS A 26 1.85 20.67 -12.49
C LYS A 26 3.32 20.31 -12.27
N LYS A 27 4.13 21.22 -11.70
CA LYS A 27 5.54 20.93 -11.35
C LYS A 27 5.63 19.79 -10.33
N PHE A 28 4.76 19.80 -9.32
CA PHE A 28 4.68 18.73 -8.32
C PHE A 28 4.44 17.36 -8.97
N ARG A 29 3.54 17.29 -9.97
CA ARG A 29 3.24 16.05 -10.70
C ARG A 29 4.47 15.47 -11.40
N TYR A 30 5.29 16.30 -12.04
CA TYR A 30 6.52 15.82 -12.68
C TYR A 30 7.50 15.23 -11.66
N ILE A 31 7.58 15.81 -10.47
CA ILE A 31 8.40 15.26 -9.38
C ILE A 31 7.84 13.93 -8.89
N LEU A 32 6.52 13.79 -8.75
CA LEU A 32 5.92 12.50 -8.43
C LEU A 32 6.23 11.44 -9.50
N ILE A 33 6.16 11.80 -10.79
CA ILE A 33 6.52 10.90 -11.89
C ILE A 33 7.99 10.48 -11.80
N ALA A 34 8.90 11.43 -11.56
CA ALA A 34 10.32 11.12 -11.38
C ALA A 34 10.54 10.20 -10.16
N LEU A 35 9.90 10.49 -9.03
CA LEU A 35 9.99 9.68 -7.82
C LEU A 35 9.41 8.26 -8.04
N PHE A 36 8.38 8.09 -8.86
CA PHE A 36 7.82 6.78 -9.19
C PHE A 36 8.81 5.87 -9.93
N LEU A 37 9.76 6.45 -10.67
CA LEU A 37 10.79 5.70 -11.39
C LEU A 37 11.95 5.26 -10.48
N VAL A 38 12.24 6.01 -9.42
CA VAL A 38 13.31 5.70 -8.45
C VAL A 38 13.27 4.24 -7.94
N PRO A 39 12.14 3.72 -7.44
CA PRO A 39 12.09 2.36 -6.90
C PRO A 39 12.21 1.29 -7.99
N MET A 40 11.85 1.58 -9.25
CA MET A 40 12.09 0.68 -10.40
C MET A 40 13.57 0.66 -10.77
N ILE A 41 14.19 1.83 -10.87
CA ILE A 41 15.60 2.00 -11.23
C ILE A 41 16.49 1.33 -10.17
N THR A 42 16.21 1.57 -8.89
CA THR A 42 16.93 0.94 -7.78
C THR A 42 16.77 -0.58 -7.81
N ARG A 43 15.55 -1.12 -8.00
CA ARG A 43 15.34 -2.57 -8.16
C ARG A 43 16.11 -3.13 -9.36
N PHE A 44 16.13 -2.44 -10.50
CA PHE A 44 16.89 -2.87 -11.67
C PHE A 44 18.37 -2.98 -11.35
N PHE A 45 19.00 -1.94 -10.79
CA PHE A 45 20.43 -1.97 -10.46
C PHE A 45 20.75 -3.00 -9.37
N THR A 46 19.92 -3.11 -8.34
CA THR A 46 20.07 -4.15 -7.32
C THR A 46 19.96 -5.54 -7.92
N TRP A 47 19.01 -5.77 -8.83
CA TRP A 47 18.85 -7.05 -9.53
C TRP A 47 20.05 -7.39 -10.40
N GLN A 48 20.55 -6.43 -11.18
CA GLN A 48 21.77 -6.63 -11.98
C GLN A 48 22.99 -6.92 -11.10
N SER A 49 23.11 -6.24 -9.95
CA SER A 49 24.18 -6.49 -8.99
C SER A 49 24.10 -7.89 -8.39
N ILE A 50 22.91 -8.44 -8.18
CA ILE A 50 22.69 -9.76 -7.56
C ILE A 50 22.84 -10.90 -8.57
N ASN A 51 22.35 -10.73 -9.79
CA ASN A 51 22.45 -11.74 -10.85
C ASN A 51 23.90 -12.13 -11.23
N GLY A 52 24.87 -11.29 -10.89
CA GLY A 52 26.29 -11.57 -11.10
C GLY A 52 26.89 -12.58 -10.12
N PHE A 53 26.20 -12.93 -9.03
CA PHE A 53 26.70 -13.89 -8.04
C PHE A 53 26.02 -15.25 -8.22
N THR A 54 26.82 -16.28 -8.48
CA THR A 54 26.38 -17.67 -8.52
C THR A 54 26.16 -18.20 -7.09
N GLY A 55 24.97 -18.71 -6.80
CA GLY A 55 24.67 -19.41 -5.53
C GLY A 55 23.72 -18.72 -4.55
N PHE A 56 22.91 -17.75 -4.99
CA PHE A 56 21.97 -17.08 -4.08
C PHE A 56 20.81 -17.99 -3.62
N ASP A 57 20.67 -18.11 -2.29
CA ASP A 57 19.49 -18.66 -1.63
C ASP A 57 18.29 -17.68 -1.75
N VAL A 58 17.08 -18.20 -1.94
CA VAL A 58 15.83 -17.42 -2.08
C VAL A 58 15.64 -16.45 -0.91
N ASN A 59 16.09 -16.85 0.29
CA ASN A 59 16.07 -16.01 1.49
C ASN A 59 16.95 -14.75 1.38
N GLN A 60 18.08 -14.85 0.67
CA GLN A 60 18.96 -13.71 0.44
C GLN A 60 18.38 -12.77 -0.62
N MET A 61 17.75 -13.31 -1.67
CA MET A 61 16.98 -12.51 -2.64
C MET A 61 15.88 -11.68 -1.93
N MET A 62 15.14 -12.31 -1.00
CA MET A 62 14.18 -11.62 -0.12
C MET A 62 14.85 -10.54 0.73
N ASN A 63 16.05 -10.78 1.26
CA ASN A 63 16.75 -9.80 2.10
C ASN A 63 17.34 -8.61 1.33
N TYR A 64 17.74 -8.79 0.07
CA TYR A 64 18.47 -7.75 -0.69
C TYR A 64 17.62 -7.01 -1.72
N ILE A 65 16.50 -7.57 -2.18
CA ILE A 65 15.59 -6.90 -3.14
C ILE A 65 14.30 -6.48 -2.44
N TYR A 66 13.79 -7.35 -1.58
CA TYR A 66 12.44 -7.23 -1.03
C TYR A 66 12.40 -6.66 0.40
N ARG A 67 13.43 -6.88 1.23
CA ARG A 67 13.52 -6.27 2.57
C ARG A 67 14.06 -4.85 2.62
N PRO A 68 14.92 -4.36 1.70
CA PRO A 68 15.39 -3.00 1.82
C PRO A 68 14.24 -2.01 1.65
N PHE A 69 14.15 -1.04 2.56
CA PHE A 69 13.01 -0.15 2.74
C PHE A 69 12.68 0.75 1.53
N HIS A 70 13.58 0.81 0.54
CA HIS A 70 13.56 1.73 -0.60
C HIS A 70 12.79 1.21 -1.83
N THR A 71 12.21 0.01 -1.80
CA THR A 71 11.57 -0.60 -2.98
C THR A 71 10.04 -0.65 -2.97
N HIS A 72 9.37 -0.15 -1.91
CA HIS A 72 7.91 -0.29 -1.71
C HIS A 72 7.12 1.02 -1.62
N PHE A 73 7.71 2.17 -1.96
CA PHE A 73 6.98 3.45 -1.88
C PHE A 73 6.20 3.81 -3.15
N ASP A 74 6.22 2.95 -4.16
CA ASP A 74 5.45 3.06 -5.41
C ASP A 74 3.98 3.37 -5.15
N GLU A 75 3.36 2.60 -4.25
CA GLU A 75 1.93 2.67 -3.95
C GLU A 75 1.57 4.01 -3.31
N LEU A 76 2.44 4.51 -2.42
CA LEU A 76 2.28 5.82 -1.81
C LEU A 76 2.36 6.93 -2.87
N ILE A 77 3.30 6.82 -3.81
CA ILE A 77 3.42 7.79 -4.91
C ILE A 77 2.20 7.74 -5.80
N VAL A 78 1.69 6.55 -6.16
CA VAL A 78 0.47 6.43 -6.96
C VAL A 78 -0.71 7.09 -6.24
N GLY A 79 -0.85 6.88 -4.92
CA GLY A 79 -1.85 7.58 -4.11
C GLY A 79 -1.70 9.11 -4.11
N LEU A 80 -0.46 9.60 -4.03
CA LEU A 80 -0.16 11.03 -4.11
C LEU A 80 -0.44 11.61 -5.51
N MET A 81 -0.19 10.85 -6.58
CA MET A 81 -0.52 11.24 -7.94
C MET A 81 -2.04 11.37 -8.12
N LEU A 82 -2.81 10.40 -7.64
CA LEU A 82 -4.28 10.46 -7.66
C LEU A 82 -4.80 11.68 -6.89
N SER A 83 -4.24 11.93 -5.70
CA SER A 83 -4.58 13.08 -4.87
C SER A 83 -4.24 14.40 -5.56
N ASN A 84 -3.07 14.49 -6.21
CA ASN A 84 -2.65 15.66 -6.99
C ASN A 84 -3.57 15.92 -8.19
N ILE A 85 -3.92 14.89 -8.95
CA ILE A 85 -4.85 14.99 -10.09
C ILE A 85 -6.22 15.48 -9.61
N ARG A 86 -6.71 14.96 -8.48
CA ARG A 86 -8.00 15.36 -7.90
C ARG A 86 -7.99 16.82 -7.39
N ALA A 87 -6.87 17.27 -6.83
CA ALA A 87 -6.71 18.63 -6.34
C ALA A 87 -6.57 19.67 -7.46
N ASP A 88 -5.96 19.28 -8.59
CA ASP A 88 -5.72 20.18 -9.72
C ASP A 88 -6.95 20.35 -10.61
N LYS A 89 -7.77 21.37 -10.30
CA LYS A 89 -8.97 21.72 -11.09
C LYS A 89 -8.66 22.17 -12.52
N THR A 90 -7.42 22.57 -12.82
CA THR A 90 -7.01 23.02 -14.16
C THR A 90 -6.62 21.87 -15.08
N PHE A 91 -6.43 20.67 -14.52
CA PHE A 91 -6.04 19.50 -15.27
C PHE A 91 -7.19 18.95 -16.10
N ILE A 92 -7.07 19.00 -17.42
CA ILE A 92 -8.04 18.44 -18.35
C ILE A 92 -7.81 16.93 -18.43
N ILE A 93 -8.69 16.18 -17.78
CA ILE A 93 -8.67 14.71 -17.83
C ILE A 93 -9.13 14.26 -19.23
N PRO A 94 -8.33 13.46 -19.97
CA PRO A 94 -8.71 12.88 -21.25
C PRO A 94 -10.03 12.11 -21.16
N LYS A 95 -10.83 12.10 -22.25
CA LYS A 95 -12.15 11.46 -22.27
C LYS A 95 -12.10 9.98 -21.83
N LEU A 96 -11.06 9.25 -22.25
CA LEU A 96 -10.85 7.85 -21.87
C LEU A 96 -10.61 7.67 -20.37
N LEU A 97 -9.90 8.60 -19.73
CA LEU A 97 -9.65 8.59 -18.29
C LEU A 97 -10.90 8.96 -17.48
N LYS A 98 -11.91 9.59 -18.09
CA LYS A 98 -13.22 9.85 -17.45
C LYS A 98 -14.09 8.60 -17.34
N MET A 99 -13.75 7.51 -18.05
CA MET A 99 -14.47 6.25 -17.99
C MET A 99 -13.77 5.33 -16.99
N PRO A 100 -14.27 5.19 -15.74
CA PRO A 100 -13.51 4.57 -14.66
C PRO A 100 -13.18 3.09 -14.95
N VAL A 101 -14.12 2.36 -15.56
CA VAL A 101 -13.93 0.97 -15.99
C VAL A 101 -12.87 0.85 -17.08
N ALA A 102 -12.92 1.71 -18.11
CA ALA A 102 -11.94 1.67 -19.20
C ALA A 102 -10.52 1.95 -18.68
N LEU A 103 -10.39 2.92 -17.75
CA LEU A 103 -9.11 3.21 -17.13
C LEU A 103 -8.60 2.04 -16.28
N LEU A 104 -9.45 1.44 -15.45
CA LEU A 104 -9.07 0.27 -14.67
C LEU A 104 -8.60 -0.87 -15.56
N THR A 105 -9.29 -1.13 -16.68
CA THR A 105 -8.88 -2.15 -17.66
C THR A 105 -7.51 -1.83 -18.26
N ILE A 106 -7.28 -0.59 -18.71
CA ILE A 106 -6.00 -0.16 -19.29
C ILE A 106 -4.86 -0.31 -18.28
N ILE A 107 -5.07 0.17 -17.05
CA ILE A 107 -4.09 0.06 -15.98
C ILE A 107 -3.80 -1.40 -15.63
N SER A 108 -4.83 -2.26 -15.61
CA SER A 108 -4.67 -3.69 -15.37
C SER A 108 -3.83 -4.35 -16.47
N LEU A 109 -4.08 -4.01 -17.75
CA LEU A 109 -3.27 -4.49 -18.87
C LEU A 109 -1.82 -4.01 -18.78
N ILE A 110 -1.59 -2.75 -18.41
CA ILE A 110 -0.23 -2.21 -18.17
C ILE A 110 0.44 -2.97 -17.02
N ALA A 111 -0.24 -3.18 -15.91
CA ALA A 111 0.29 -3.90 -14.75
C ALA A 111 0.67 -5.35 -15.11
N ILE A 112 -0.19 -6.05 -15.87
CA ILE A 112 0.08 -7.40 -16.38
C ILE A 112 1.28 -7.40 -17.33
N GLY A 113 1.35 -6.41 -18.24
CA GLY A 113 2.45 -6.25 -19.17
C GLY A 113 3.78 -6.04 -18.45
N LEU A 114 3.83 -5.09 -17.50
CA LEU A 114 5.00 -4.80 -16.68
C LEU A 114 5.47 -6.05 -15.90
N ARG A 115 4.54 -6.76 -15.25
CA ARG A 115 4.86 -8.00 -14.53
C ARG A 115 5.38 -9.11 -15.45
N SER A 116 4.91 -9.14 -16.70
CA SER A 116 5.35 -10.13 -17.70
C SER A 116 6.76 -9.84 -18.22
N ILE A 117 7.19 -8.57 -18.24
CA ILE A 117 8.55 -8.19 -18.65
C ILE A 117 9.58 -8.67 -17.63
N ASP A 118 9.40 -8.31 -16.36
CA ASP A 118 10.27 -8.78 -15.27
C ASP A 118 9.50 -8.77 -13.94
N LYS A 119 9.29 -9.95 -13.37
CA LYS A 119 8.56 -10.13 -12.11
C LYS A 119 9.30 -9.53 -10.93
N VAL A 120 10.63 -9.58 -10.91
CA VAL A 120 11.43 -9.09 -9.78
C VAL A 120 11.40 -7.57 -9.75
N ILE A 121 11.53 -6.95 -10.91
CA ILE A 121 11.62 -5.49 -11.02
C ILE A 121 10.25 -4.84 -10.93
N PHE A 122 9.23 -5.36 -11.60
CA PHE A 122 7.99 -4.59 -11.79
C PHE A 122 6.81 -5.01 -10.91
N THR A 123 6.88 -6.10 -10.15
CA THR A 123 5.70 -6.61 -9.43
C THR A 123 5.05 -5.58 -8.51
N TYR A 124 5.80 -4.83 -7.70
CA TYR A 124 5.20 -3.83 -6.80
C TYR A 124 4.67 -2.59 -7.54
N SER A 125 5.32 -2.19 -8.61
CA SER A 125 4.87 -1.04 -9.39
C SER A 125 3.60 -1.38 -10.15
N ALA A 126 3.52 -2.59 -10.70
CA ALA A 126 2.32 -3.15 -11.29
C ALA A 126 1.19 -3.22 -10.27
N LEU A 127 1.47 -3.70 -9.05
CA LEU A 127 0.50 -3.78 -7.97
C LEU A 127 -0.01 -2.39 -7.54
N GLY A 128 0.92 -1.44 -7.35
CA GLY A 128 0.58 -0.06 -6.99
C GLY A 128 -0.22 0.66 -8.06
N LEU A 129 0.11 0.47 -9.34
CA LEU A 129 -0.69 0.98 -10.45
C LEU A 129 -2.08 0.35 -10.45
N PHE A 130 -2.18 -0.98 -10.34
CA PHE A 130 -3.45 -1.69 -10.29
C PHE A 130 -4.34 -1.18 -9.14
N PHE A 131 -3.83 -1.12 -7.92
CA PHE A 131 -4.58 -0.58 -6.78
C PHE A 131 -4.92 0.89 -6.94
N GLY A 132 -4.04 1.71 -7.51
CA GLY A 132 -4.34 3.10 -7.84
C GLY A 132 -5.49 3.24 -8.84
N GLY A 133 -5.47 2.45 -9.90
CA GLY A 133 -6.56 2.37 -10.87
C GLY A 133 -7.86 1.89 -10.24
N PHE A 134 -7.78 0.92 -9.33
CA PHE A 134 -8.92 0.40 -8.59
C PHE A 134 -9.52 1.45 -7.65
N VAL A 135 -8.69 2.16 -6.89
CA VAL A 135 -9.14 3.29 -6.05
C VAL A 135 -9.76 4.40 -6.89
N TYR A 136 -9.16 4.74 -8.04
CA TYR A 136 -9.75 5.69 -8.96
C TYR A 136 -11.13 5.23 -9.46
N TYR A 137 -11.26 3.95 -9.80
CA TYR A 137 -12.55 3.36 -10.17
C TYR A 137 -13.55 3.51 -9.03
N LEU A 138 -13.23 3.04 -7.82
CA LEU A 138 -14.12 3.11 -6.66
C LEU A 138 -14.60 4.53 -6.31
N ILE A 139 -13.78 5.55 -6.54
CA ILE A 139 -14.13 6.95 -6.23
C ILE A 139 -15.02 7.57 -7.31
N ASN A 140 -14.92 7.12 -8.57
CA ASN A 140 -15.58 7.76 -9.71
C ASN A 140 -16.71 6.93 -10.35
N SER A 141 -16.86 5.65 -10.00
CA SER A 141 -18.03 4.85 -10.40
C SER A 141 -19.13 4.90 -9.35
N ASN A 142 -20.38 4.83 -9.82
CA ASN A 142 -21.61 4.75 -9.01
C ASN A 142 -22.40 3.48 -9.38
N ASP A 143 -21.70 2.37 -9.56
CA ASP A 143 -22.29 1.08 -9.92
C ASP A 143 -22.67 0.24 -8.70
N TYR A 144 -23.35 -0.89 -8.93
CA TYR A 144 -23.77 -1.80 -7.86
C TYR A 144 -22.60 -2.28 -7.00
N PHE A 145 -21.43 -2.49 -7.59
CA PHE A 145 -20.25 -2.98 -6.89
C PHE A 145 -19.67 -1.93 -5.94
N THR A 146 -19.55 -0.68 -6.38
CA THR A 146 -19.14 0.44 -5.51
C THR A 146 -20.13 0.70 -4.39
N ASN A 147 -21.44 0.60 -4.68
CA ASN A 147 -22.48 0.71 -3.65
C ASN A 147 -22.43 -0.44 -2.64
N PHE A 148 -22.06 -1.65 -3.05
CA PHE A 148 -21.86 -2.76 -2.13
C PHE A 148 -20.65 -2.51 -1.21
N LEU A 149 -19.53 -2.02 -1.76
CA LEU A 149 -18.32 -1.72 -1.00
C LEU A 149 -18.44 -0.48 -0.10
N SER A 150 -19.44 0.38 -0.31
CA SER A 150 -19.70 1.53 0.56
C SER A 150 -20.53 1.18 1.81
N ASN A 151 -20.89 -0.10 1.99
CA ASN A 151 -21.62 -0.55 3.18
C ASN A 151 -20.80 -0.33 4.47
N LYS A 152 -21.50 -0.11 5.59
CA LYS A 152 -20.94 0.15 6.93
C LYS A 152 -19.95 -0.93 7.37
N ILE A 153 -20.17 -2.18 6.99
CA ILE A 153 -19.27 -3.29 7.31
C ILE A 153 -17.89 -3.06 6.68
N PHE A 154 -17.83 -2.76 5.38
CA PHE A 154 -16.56 -2.49 4.68
C PHE A 154 -15.90 -1.22 5.20
N TYR A 155 -16.69 -0.19 5.50
CA TYR A 155 -16.18 1.03 6.11
C TYR A 155 -15.50 0.76 7.46
N TRP A 156 -16.13 -0.05 8.31
CA TRP A 156 -15.56 -0.43 9.60
C TRP A 156 -14.33 -1.33 9.44
N SER A 157 -14.38 -2.33 8.56
CA SER A 157 -13.22 -3.17 8.24
C SER A 157 -12.04 -2.36 7.74
N ALA A 158 -12.28 -1.35 6.90
CA ALA A 158 -11.22 -0.45 6.43
C ALA A 158 -10.57 0.33 7.57
N ARG A 159 -11.34 0.82 8.55
CA ARG A 159 -10.81 1.51 9.74
C ARG A 159 -9.95 0.59 10.61
N VAL A 160 -10.41 -0.63 10.84
CA VAL A 160 -9.74 -1.59 11.72
C VAL A 160 -8.53 -2.26 11.03
N SER A 161 -8.47 -2.27 9.69
CA SER A 161 -7.45 -2.95 8.89
C SER A 161 -6.01 -2.58 9.27
N TYR A 162 -5.72 -1.30 9.51
CA TYR A 162 -4.38 -0.86 9.88
C TYR A 162 -3.99 -1.37 11.27
N GLY A 163 -4.93 -1.34 12.23
CA GLY A 163 -4.69 -1.91 13.55
C GLY A 163 -4.52 -3.43 13.49
N VAL A 164 -5.22 -4.15 12.59
CA VAL A 164 -4.97 -5.59 12.37
C VAL A 164 -3.54 -5.81 11.87
N TYR A 165 -3.07 -4.98 10.94
CA TYR A 165 -1.70 -5.04 10.45
C TYR A 165 -0.66 -4.81 11.57
N ILE A 166 -0.91 -3.96 12.56
CA ILE A 166 0.03 -3.80 13.67
C ILE A 166 -0.09 -4.97 14.66
N ILE A 167 -1.32 -5.28 15.07
CA ILE A 167 -1.58 -6.18 16.18
C ILE A 167 -1.31 -7.64 15.81
N HIS A 168 -1.50 -8.05 14.56
CA HIS A 168 -1.24 -9.44 14.18
C HIS A 168 0.21 -9.85 14.44
N HIS A 169 1.18 -8.93 14.30
CA HIS A 169 2.57 -9.21 14.65
C HIS A 169 2.76 -9.47 16.15
N VAL A 170 2.09 -8.69 17.00
CA VAL A 170 2.10 -8.89 18.46
C VAL A 170 1.45 -10.22 18.82
N VAL A 171 0.30 -10.53 18.22
CA VAL A 171 -0.41 -11.80 18.44
C VAL A 171 0.45 -12.98 18.01
N VAL A 172 1.06 -12.94 16.82
CA VAL A 172 1.97 -13.99 16.35
C VAL A 172 3.10 -14.21 17.34
N TRP A 173 3.78 -13.13 17.78
CA TRP A 173 4.88 -13.24 18.74
C TRP A 173 4.43 -13.85 20.08
N MET A 174 3.29 -13.42 20.62
CA MET A 174 2.74 -14.00 21.85
C MET A 174 2.42 -15.49 21.70
N LEU A 175 1.87 -15.90 20.56
CA LEU A 175 1.51 -17.30 20.31
C LEU A 175 2.75 -18.18 20.04
N GLU A 176 3.83 -17.61 19.50
CA GLU A 176 5.14 -18.26 19.36
C GLU A 176 5.76 -18.53 20.74
N ASP A 177 5.76 -17.53 21.63
CA ASP A 177 6.31 -17.65 22.99
C ASP A 177 5.51 -18.68 23.83
N LEU A 178 4.21 -18.79 23.60
CA LEU A 178 3.35 -19.81 24.22
C LEU A 178 3.57 -21.23 23.63
N GLY A 179 4.44 -21.39 22.64
CA GLY A 179 4.75 -22.67 22.01
C GLY A 179 3.64 -23.22 21.11
N TRP A 180 2.60 -22.43 20.84
CA TRP A 180 1.41 -22.89 20.12
C TRP A 180 1.74 -23.26 18.66
N PHE A 181 2.67 -22.52 18.05
CA PHE A 181 3.16 -22.81 16.70
C PHE A 181 3.83 -24.19 16.57
N LYS A 182 4.50 -24.69 17.61
CA LYS A 182 5.14 -26.02 17.58
C LYS A 182 4.14 -27.18 17.58
N GLN A 183 2.94 -26.98 18.11
CA GLN A 183 1.88 -28.00 18.15
C GLN A 183 0.95 -27.93 16.93
N VAL A 184 0.80 -26.76 16.31
CA VAL A 184 -0.23 -26.49 15.30
C VAL A 184 0.29 -26.59 13.86
N PHE A 185 1.59 -26.43 13.61
CA PHE A 185 2.18 -26.45 12.25
C PHE A 185 2.54 -27.85 11.71
N ILE A 186 2.00 -28.92 12.30
CA ILE A 186 2.24 -30.28 11.82
C ILE A 186 1.30 -30.58 10.63
N ASN A 187 1.77 -30.28 9.41
CA ASN A 187 1.42 -30.88 8.11
C ASN A 187 -0.06 -31.12 7.75
N ASN A 188 -0.99 -30.23 8.11
CA ASN A 188 -2.39 -30.38 7.70
C ASN A 188 -3.00 -29.04 7.28
N GLU A 189 -3.47 -28.96 6.02
CA GLU A 189 -4.02 -27.74 5.41
C GLU A 189 -5.18 -27.14 6.22
N VAL A 190 -5.94 -28.00 6.89
CA VAL A 190 -7.03 -27.60 7.79
C VAL A 190 -6.49 -26.78 8.97
N HIS A 191 -5.34 -27.16 9.54
CA HIS A 191 -4.73 -26.44 10.66
C HIS A 191 -4.21 -25.07 10.24
N LEU A 192 -3.69 -24.94 9.00
CA LEU A 192 -3.26 -23.65 8.47
C LEU A 192 -4.45 -22.68 8.33
N LEU A 193 -5.58 -23.15 7.80
CA LEU A 193 -6.82 -22.36 7.71
C LEU A 193 -7.34 -21.97 9.10
N THR A 194 -7.42 -22.92 10.02
CA THR A 194 -7.88 -22.64 11.40
C THR A 194 -6.98 -21.61 12.08
N THR A 195 -5.66 -21.75 11.95
CA THR A 195 -4.69 -20.81 12.52
C THR A 195 -4.85 -19.42 11.91
N PHE A 196 -5.02 -19.34 10.58
CA PHE A 196 -5.25 -18.08 9.89
C PHE A 196 -6.51 -17.38 10.40
N PHE A 197 -7.65 -18.07 10.46
CA PHE A 197 -8.90 -17.47 10.92
C PHE A 197 -8.86 -17.08 12.40
N LEU A 198 -8.18 -17.88 13.23
CA LEU A 198 -8.00 -17.59 14.64
C LEU A 198 -7.10 -16.36 14.85
N LEU A 199 -5.94 -16.32 14.19
CA LEU A 199 -5.04 -15.16 14.20
C LEU A 199 -5.76 -13.90 13.71
N PHE A 200 -6.46 -14.00 12.59
CA PHE A 200 -7.21 -12.90 12.01
C PHE A 200 -8.33 -12.45 12.96
N GLY A 201 -9.06 -13.38 13.58
CA GLY A 201 -10.12 -13.09 14.53
C GLY A 201 -9.62 -12.36 15.78
N ILE A 202 -8.58 -12.88 16.43
CA ILE A 202 -7.97 -12.25 17.61
C ILE A 202 -7.41 -10.87 17.25
N SER A 203 -6.69 -10.77 16.14
CA SER A 203 -6.09 -9.50 15.71
C SER A 203 -7.15 -8.46 15.35
N SER A 204 -8.24 -8.88 14.68
CA SER A 204 -9.37 -8.01 14.36
C SER A 204 -10.10 -7.54 15.61
N PHE A 205 -10.31 -8.42 16.58
CA PHE A 205 -10.94 -8.10 17.85
C PHE A 205 -10.13 -7.07 18.65
N LEU A 206 -8.85 -7.34 18.86
CA LEU A 206 -7.94 -6.43 19.57
C LEU A 206 -7.76 -5.09 18.83
N SER A 207 -7.71 -5.12 17.50
CA SER A 207 -7.68 -3.90 16.67
C SER A 207 -8.93 -3.06 16.84
N SER A 208 -10.09 -3.70 16.90
CA SER A 208 -11.36 -3.02 17.12
C SER A 208 -11.41 -2.30 18.47
N ILE A 209 -10.94 -2.98 19.53
CA ILE A 209 -10.83 -2.40 20.87
C ILE A 209 -9.90 -1.19 20.84
N THR A 210 -8.72 -1.34 20.23
CA THR A 210 -7.71 -0.28 20.12
C THR A 210 -8.26 0.92 19.34
N TYR A 211 -8.97 0.68 18.24
CA TYR A 211 -9.62 1.72 17.45
C TYR A 211 -10.65 2.50 18.28
N ILE A 212 -11.52 1.80 19.02
CA ILE A 212 -12.57 2.45 19.83
C ILE A 212 -11.98 3.27 20.98
N ILE A 213 -10.95 2.75 21.66
CA ILE A 213 -10.39 3.39 22.86
C ILE A 213 -9.42 4.52 22.52
N ILE A 214 -8.62 4.38 21.46
CA ILE A 214 -7.50 5.29 21.17
C ILE A 214 -7.75 6.09 19.89
N GLU A 215 -7.98 5.41 18.77
CA GLU A 215 -8.02 6.08 17.47
C GLU A 215 -9.27 6.94 17.29
N HIS A 216 -10.44 6.44 17.68
CA HIS A 216 -11.72 7.13 17.53
C HIS A 216 -11.78 8.45 18.33
N PRO A 217 -11.43 8.48 19.64
CA PRO A 217 -11.39 9.74 20.39
C PRO A 217 -10.37 10.74 19.83
N ALA A 218 -9.21 10.26 19.38
CA ALA A 218 -8.19 11.11 18.75
C ALA A 218 -8.69 11.74 17.44
N LEU A 219 -9.40 10.96 16.61
CA LEU A 219 -10.02 11.46 15.37
C LEU A 219 -11.11 12.50 15.66
N GLU A 220 -11.95 12.26 16.67
CA GLU A 220 -12.96 13.24 17.10
C GLU A 220 -12.31 14.55 17.57
N LEU A 221 -11.28 14.47 18.41
CA LEU A 221 -10.54 15.64 18.88
C LEU A 221 -9.96 16.45 17.71
N ARG A 222 -9.31 15.77 16.75
CA ARG A 222 -8.79 16.42 15.54
C ARG A 222 -9.89 17.11 14.74
N SER A 223 -11.05 16.46 14.59
CA SER A 223 -12.19 17.04 13.84
C SER A 223 -12.74 18.30 14.49
N LYS A 224 -12.71 18.38 15.83
CA LYS A 224 -13.08 19.58 16.58
C LYS A 224 -12.07 20.70 16.39
N ILE A 225 -10.77 20.39 16.48
CA ILE A 225 -9.69 21.38 16.29
C ILE A 225 -9.69 21.97 14.88
N LEU A 226 -9.89 21.15 13.84
CA LEU A 226 -9.88 21.63 12.45
C LEU A 226 -11.15 22.41 12.05
N ARG A 227 -12.21 22.36 12.87
CA ARG A 227 -13.46 23.13 12.66
C ARG A 227 -13.52 24.41 13.49
N ALA A 228 -12.65 24.55 14.48
CA ALA A 228 -12.47 25.76 15.29
C ALA A 228 -11.54 26.74 14.56
#